data_AF-A0A349DKN3-F1
#
_entry.id   AF-A0A349DKN3-F1
#
_cell.length_a   1.000
_cell.length_b   1.000
_cell.length_c   1.000
_cell.angle_alpha   90.00
_cell.angle_beta   90.00
_cell.angle_gamma   90.00
#
_symmetry.space_group_name_H-M   'P 1'
#
loop_
_entity.id
_entity.type
_entity.pdbx_description
1 polymer ?
#
loop_
_entity_poly.entity_id
_entity_poly.type
_entity_poly.pdbx_seq_one_letter_code
_entity_poly.pdbx_strand_id
1 'polypeptide(L)'
;MYYSHPPANLSYLGTFLLVFISVVGQTQTPFRPAQRYVSTQPNIKQLTFTKITTQSFTGHWHLYDGTTTQLTYRLVNADKLVYEATTQLLDISRLEFLGRERIVAYYLSGNDRKVLQIQILTPSPKTLQQATTQWPALQQWIGRYKVLKPTSKAHNLYVNQIKFFKDKPVIGSSIAKQAVPVAPQVFTPNKPLWAVVYLSQPLKMYKAFLDKNRVQFKAGVYTGLAYEPITWGAVLHSRPLTSAELENNYVVLPLLNTKSRETNEMRTNELLLRNLARLPTFGQQIGLKLHAPGKYQTNGRLPIQGSFRYKAGKYHKRLISKYKSLAKRRLKSVRLPLRHKTLPAIEQTVLEQLLKKSSTNAQNLPYTYQKVRLIEADWTLVHKDFSEEIKGREIKVAVVRKWDDGHCSYQINRVFQWYRNGAFESTLVVLPHGPVKDILCKRTKK
;
A
#
# COMPACT_ATOMS: atom_id res chain seq x y z
N MET A 1 -24.81 24.55 63.54
CA MET A 1 -24.92 23.25 62.84
C MET A 1 -25.83 23.45 61.64
N TYR A 2 -25.27 23.48 60.43
CA TYR A 2 -26.05 23.53 59.19
C TYR A 2 -25.80 22.23 58.42
N TYR A 3 -26.83 21.39 58.30
CA TYR A 3 -26.86 20.27 57.37
C TYR A 3 -27.40 20.77 56.04
N SER A 4 -26.60 20.70 54.98
CA SER A 4 -27.04 20.91 53.60
C SER A 4 -27.29 19.56 52.93
N HIS A 5 -28.55 19.27 52.60
CA HIS A 5 -28.94 18.14 51.74
C HIS A 5 -28.43 18.32 50.31
N PRO A 6 -27.99 17.25 49.61
CA PRO A 6 -27.72 17.31 48.18
C PRO A 6 -29.04 17.22 47.37
N PRO A 7 -29.11 17.84 46.17
CA PRO A 7 -30.33 17.87 45.38
C PRO A 7 -30.60 16.53 44.66
N ALA A 8 -31.84 16.05 44.79
CA ALA A 8 -32.37 14.78 44.27
C ALA A 8 -32.53 14.70 42.72
N ASN A 9 -31.91 15.60 41.94
CA ASN A 9 -32.15 15.70 40.49
C ASN A 9 -31.11 15.00 39.60
N LEU A 10 -30.05 14.41 40.16
CA LEU A 10 -29.05 13.66 39.38
C LEU A 10 -29.42 12.20 39.11
N SER A 11 -30.35 11.62 39.87
CA SER A 11 -30.71 10.20 39.73
C SER A 11 -31.57 9.91 38.49
N TYR A 12 -32.44 10.85 38.10
CA TYR A 12 -33.36 10.68 36.97
C TYR A 12 -32.69 10.82 35.59
N LEU A 13 -31.65 11.65 35.48
CA LEU A 13 -30.90 11.82 34.22
C LEU A 13 -30.03 10.59 33.90
N GLY A 14 -29.44 9.97 34.93
CA GLY A 14 -28.67 8.73 34.81
C GLY A 14 -29.53 7.52 34.45
N THR A 15 -30.74 7.42 35.03
CA THR A 15 -31.70 6.35 34.69
C THR A 15 -32.31 6.54 33.30
N PHE A 16 -32.60 7.76 32.85
CA PHE A 16 -33.06 7.98 31.47
C PHE A 16 -31.97 7.65 30.44
N LEU A 17 -30.69 7.97 30.70
CA LEU A 17 -29.58 7.62 29.80
C LEU A 17 -29.38 6.09 29.75
N LEU A 18 -29.49 5.40 30.88
CA LEU A 18 -29.38 3.93 30.96
C LEU A 18 -30.58 3.23 30.31
N VAL A 19 -31.80 3.73 30.46
CA VAL A 19 -32.99 3.17 29.79
C VAL A 19 -32.95 3.47 28.29
N PHE A 20 -32.46 4.63 27.85
CA PHE A 20 -32.25 4.89 26.41
C PHE A 20 -31.16 3.98 25.82
N ILE A 21 -30.07 3.72 26.54
CA ILE A 21 -29.04 2.75 26.10
C ILE A 21 -29.60 1.32 26.08
N SER A 22 -30.52 0.97 26.99
CA SER A 22 -31.17 -0.34 27.05
C SER A 22 -32.23 -0.55 25.97
N VAL A 23 -33.01 0.48 25.64
CA VAL A 23 -34.07 0.44 24.62
C VAL A 23 -33.50 0.62 23.21
N VAL A 24 -32.43 1.40 23.03
CA VAL A 24 -31.70 1.52 21.75
C VAL A 24 -30.75 0.33 21.52
N GLY A 25 -30.37 -0.39 22.60
CA GLY A 25 -29.59 -1.63 22.54
C GLY A 25 -30.33 -2.85 21.98
N GLN A 26 -31.67 -2.79 21.86
CA GLN A 26 -32.41 -3.75 21.04
C GLN A 26 -32.35 -3.35 19.57
N THR A 27 -31.16 -3.47 18.96
CA THR A 27 -31.09 -3.61 17.50
C THR A 27 -31.90 -4.84 17.12
N GLN A 28 -33.14 -4.62 16.67
CA GLN A 28 -33.98 -5.67 16.12
C GLN A 28 -33.16 -6.40 15.06
N THR A 29 -33.01 -7.72 15.20
CA THR A 29 -32.34 -8.51 14.16
C THR A 29 -33.10 -8.31 12.85
N PRO A 30 -32.40 -7.99 11.74
CA PRO A 30 -33.07 -7.68 10.47
C PRO A 30 -33.85 -8.86 9.87
N PHE A 31 -33.66 -10.05 10.43
CA PHE A 31 -34.32 -11.29 10.06
C PHE A 31 -34.97 -11.92 11.30
N ARG A 32 -35.95 -12.80 11.05
CA ARG A 32 -36.48 -13.70 12.07
C ARG A 32 -35.64 -14.99 12.08
N PRO A 33 -35.16 -15.44 13.24
CA PRO A 33 -34.52 -16.75 13.36
C PRO A 33 -35.42 -17.85 12.78
N ALA A 34 -34.81 -18.84 12.11
CA ALA A 34 -35.51 -19.95 11.44
C ALA A 34 -36.47 -19.59 10.29
N GLN A 35 -36.63 -18.30 9.93
CA GLN A 35 -37.34 -17.92 8.70
C GLN A 35 -36.58 -18.41 7.48
N ARG A 36 -37.31 -19.03 6.56
CA ARG A 36 -36.79 -19.54 5.30
C ARG A 36 -36.83 -18.45 4.25
N TYR A 37 -35.73 -18.24 3.55
CA TYR A 37 -35.64 -17.36 2.40
C TYR A 37 -35.34 -18.19 1.15
N VAL A 38 -36.22 -18.12 0.14
CA VAL A 38 -36.03 -18.76 -1.16
C VAL A 38 -35.19 -17.87 -2.08
N SER A 39 -34.42 -18.48 -2.99
CA SER A 39 -33.42 -17.81 -3.82
C SER A 39 -33.85 -17.71 -5.28
N THR A 40 -33.42 -16.65 -5.97
CA THR A 40 -33.48 -16.58 -7.43
C THR A 40 -32.44 -17.46 -8.13
N GLN A 41 -31.47 -18.03 -7.39
CA GLN A 41 -30.47 -18.94 -7.96
C GLN A 41 -30.97 -20.38 -8.01
N PRO A 42 -30.80 -21.08 -9.14
CA PRO A 42 -31.40 -22.39 -9.37
C PRO A 42 -30.79 -23.51 -8.51
N ASN A 43 -29.57 -23.34 -8.01
CA ASN A 43 -28.89 -24.32 -7.16
C ASN A 43 -29.20 -24.16 -5.65
N ILE A 44 -29.81 -23.04 -5.23
CA ILE A 44 -30.07 -22.73 -3.82
C ILE A 44 -31.55 -22.89 -3.54
N LYS A 45 -31.90 -23.89 -2.72
CA LYS A 45 -33.27 -24.15 -2.28
C LYS A 45 -33.75 -23.10 -1.27
N GLN A 46 -32.96 -22.87 -0.22
CA GLN A 46 -33.30 -21.90 0.80
C GLN A 46 -32.09 -21.45 1.64
N LEU A 47 -32.21 -20.28 2.26
CA LEU A 47 -31.34 -19.78 3.31
C LEU A 47 -32.12 -19.66 4.62
N THR A 48 -31.52 -20.11 5.72
CA THR A 48 -32.04 -19.94 7.08
C THR A 48 -30.97 -19.34 7.97
N PHE A 49 -31.38 -18.64 9.03
CA PHE A 49 -30.46 -17.95 9.94
C PHE A 49 -30.58 -18.45 11.37
N THR A 50 -29.42 -18.62 12.00
CA THR A 50 -29.27 -18.86 13.44
C THR A 50 -28.51 -17.68 14.03
N LYS A 51 -29.15 -16.94 14.94
CA LYS A 51 -28.52 -15.79 15.61
C LYS A 51 -27.37 -16.29 16.48
N ILE A 52 -26.21 -15.63 16.42
CA ILE A 52 -25.12 -15.84 17.36
C ILE A 52 -25.05 -14.65 18.32
N THR A 53 -24.93 -13.44 17.78
CA THR A 53 -24.88 -12.19 18.56
C THR A 53 -25.75 -11.12 17.91
N THR A 54 -25.77 -9.91 18.45
CA THR A 54 -26.37 -8.74 17.78
C THR A 54 -25.60 -8.33 16.51
N GLN A 55 -24.31 -8.70 16.42
CA GLN A 55 -23.40 -8.30 15.34
C GLN A 55 -23.05 -9.46 14.39
N SER A 56 -23.57 -10.67 14.64
CA SER A 56 -23.25 -11.85 13.84
C SER A 56 -24.34 -12.92 13.85
N PHE A 57 -24.39 -13.71 12.79
CA PHE A 57 -25.28 -14.87 12.66
C PHE A 57 -24.67 -15.94 11.76
N THR A 58 -25.14 -17.18 11.89
CA THR A 58 -24.86 -18.25 10.93
C THR A 58 -25.95 -18.30 9.88
N GLY A 59 -25.57 -18.22 8.61
CA GLY A 59 -26.46 -18.51 7.48
C GLY A 59 -26.26 -19.95 7.01
N HIS A 60 -27.34 -20.73 6.99
CA HIS A 60 -27.36 -22.11 6.49
C HIS A 60 -27.96 -22.13 5.09
N TRP A 61 -27.11 -22.32 4.09
CA TRP A 61 -27.44 -22.39 2.68
C TRP A 61 -27.77 -23.83 2.30
N HIS A 62 -29.04 -24.10 2.02
CA HIS A 62 -29.52 -25.41 1.62
C HIS A 62 -29.59 -25.46 0.09
N LEU A 63 -28.82 -26.34 -0.51
CA LEU A 63 -28.78 -26.56 -1.96
C LEU A 63 -29.87 -27.57 -2.37
N TYR A 64 -30.24 -27.55 -3.65
CA TYR A 64 -31.25 -28.50 -4.18
C TYR A 64 -30.75 -29.96 -4.21
N ASP A 65 -29.43 -30.17 -4.22
CA ASP A 65 -28.80 -31.49 -4.15
C ASP A 65 -28.78 -32.09 -2.72
N GLY A 66 -29.33 -31.38 -1.73
CA GLY A 66 -29.35 -31.79 -0.32
C GLY A 66 -28.17 -31.31 0.52
N THR A 67 -27.14 -30.72 -0.09
CA THR A 67 -25.97 -30.19 0.61
C THR A 67 -26.33 -28.95 1.43
N THR A 68 -25.77 -28.82 2.62
CA THR A 68 -25.89 -27.61 3.46
C THR A 68 -24.52 -26.97 3.70
N THR A 69 -24.35 -25.72 3.27
CA THR A 69 -23.15 -24.93 3.55
C THR A 69 -23.45 -23.88 4.62
N GLN A 70 -22.57 -23.77 5.60
CA GLN A 70 -22.70 -22.80 6.69
C GLN A 70 -21.69 -21.67 6.56
N LEU A 71 -22.16 -20.44 6.71
CA LEU A 71 -21.31 -19.25 6.69
C LEU A 71 -21.63 -18.37 7.89
N THR A 72 -20.59 -17.97 8.64
CA THR A 72 -20.74 -17.01 9.74
C THR A 72 -20.63 -15.60 9.21
N TYR A 73 -21.75 -14.89 9.21
CA TYR A 73 -21.87 -13.51 8.75
C TYR A 73 -21.63 -12.54 9.91
N ARG A 74 -20.84 -11.50 9.64
CA ARG A 74 -20.55 -10.41 10.60
C ARG A 74 -21.05 -9.09 10.04
N LEU A 75 -21.60 -8.23 10.91
CA LEU A 75 -22.08 -6.91 10.54
C LEU A 75 -20.88 -6.02 10.13
N VAL A 76 -20.96 -5.44 8.93
CA VAL A 76 -19.92 -4.53 8.40
C VAL A 76 -20.40 -3.11 8.17
N ASN A 77 -21.72 -2.90 8.10
CA ASN A 77 -22.35 -1.58 8.05
C ASN A 77 -23.73 -1.66 8.74
N ALA A 78 -23.86 -1.03 9.91
CA ALA A 78 -25.09 -1.05 10.70
C ALA A 78 -26.22 -0.23 10.05
N ASP A 79 -25.91 0.96 9.52
CA ASP A 79 -26.89 1.87 8.92
C ASP A 79 -27.66 1.23 7.76
N LYS A 80 -27.00 0.35 7.00
CA LYS A 80 -27.55 -0.36 5.84
C LYS A 80 -27.77 -1.85 6.10
N LEU A 81 -27.58 -2.30 7.34
CA LEU A 81 -27.72 -3.70 7.76
C LEU A 81 -27.01 -4.65 6.79
N VAL A 82 -25.72 -4.38 6.54
CA VAL A 82 -24.88 -5.19 5.64
C VAL A 82 -24.05 -6.15 6.44
N TYR A 83 -24.10 -7.42 6.07
CA TYR A 83 -23.32 -8.48 6.68
C TYR A 83 -22.45 -9.18 5.65
N GLU A 84 -21.27 -9.63 6.06
CA GLU A 84 -20.33 -10.33 5.19
C GLU A 84 -19.77 -11.59 5.85
N ALA A 85 -19.53 -12.62 5.05
CA ALA A 85 -18.85 -13.85 5.43
C ALA A 85 -17.78 -14.19 4.39
N THR A 86 -16.63 -14.70 4.84
CA THR A 86 -15.59 -15.25 3.97
C THR A 86 -15.91 -16.72 3.69
N THR A 87 -15.87 -17.13 2.43
CA THR A 87 -16.10 -18.52 2.03
C THR A 87 -14.81 -19.34 2.13
N GLN A 88 -14.92 -20.67 1.98
CA GLN A 88 -13.75 -21.56 1.96
C GLN A 88 -12.77 -21.23 0.83
N LEU A 89 -13.27 -20.68 -0.29
CA LEU A 89 -12.47 -20.22 -1.43
C LEU A 89 -11.91 -18.80 -1.24
N LEU A 90 -11.99 -18.26 -0.01
CA LEU A 90 -11.57 -16.90 0.37
C LEU A 90 -12.32 -15.77 -0.34
N ASP A 91 -13.39 -16.08 -1.05
CA ASP A 91 -14.33 -15.09 -1.58
C ASP A 91 -15.27 -14.57 -0.48
N ILE A 92 -16.08 -13.57 -0.81
CA ILE A 92 -16.93 -12.88 0.16
C ILE A 92 -18.39 -13.03 -0.26
N SER A 93 -19.19 -13.64 0.61
CA SER A 93 -20.64 -13.55 0.54
C SER A 93 -21.10 -12.33 1.33
N ARG A 94 -21.81 -11.42 0.67
CA ARG A 94 -22.33 -10.18 1.26
C ARG A 94 -23.84 -10.17 1.19
N LEU A 95 -24.48 -9.98 2.34
CA LEU A 95 -25.93 -9.84 2.47
C LEU A 95 -26.29 -8.39 2.77
N GLU A 96 -27.08 -7.78 1.89
CA GLU A 96 -27.67 -6.46 2.11
C GLU A 96 -29.17 -6.63 2.39
N PHE A 97 -29.59 -6.34 3.62
CA PHE A 97 -30.99 -6.46 4.03
C PHE A 97 -31.79 -5.23 3.59
N LEU A 98 -32.84 -5.45 2.81
CA LEU A 98 -33.78 -4.42 2.36
C LEU A 98 -35.10 -4.62 3.10
N GLY A 99 -35.10 -4.24 4.39
CA GLY A 99 -36.17 -4.59 5.32
C GLY A 99 -36.18 -6.09 5.68
N ARG A 100 -37.29 -6.57 6.23
CA ARG A 100 -37.44 -7.97 6.68
C ARG A 100 -37.80 -8.93 5.54
N GLU A 101 -38.25 -8.40 4.41
CA GLU A 101 -38.86 -9.17 3.32
C GLU A 101 -37.89 -9.53 2.21
N ARG A 102 -36.69 -8.93 2.19
CA ARG A 102 -35.78 -9.12 1.07
C ARG A 102 -34.33 -8.96 1.46
N ILE A 103 -33.50 -9.83 0.90
CA ILE A 103 -32.05 -9.75 1.04
C ILE A 103 -31.46 -9.81 -0.37
N VAL A 104 -30.57 -8.88 -0.67
CA VAL A 104 -29.73 -8.96 -1.87
C VAL A 104 -28.40 -9.57 -1.45
N ALA A 105 -28.13 -10.76 -1.96
CA ALA A 105 -26.88 -11.47 -1.75
C ALA A 105 -25.95 -11.21 -2.92
N TYR A 106 -24.72 -10.83 -2.60
CA TYR A 106 -23.63 -10.65 -3.56
C TYR A 106 -22.54 -11.66 -3.26
N TYR A 107 -22.07 -12.36 -4.27
CA TYR A 107 -20.82 -13.11 -4.22
C TYR A 107 -19.72 -12.24 -4.82
N LEU A 108 -18.73 -11.89 -4.02
CA LEU A 108 -17.64 -10.98 -4.37
C LEU A 108 -16.32 -11.73 -4.38
N SER A 109 -15.44 -11.40 -5.33
CA SER A 109 -14.07 -11.91 -5.28
C SER A 109 -13.38 -11.43 -4.00
N GLY A 110 -12.75 -12.34 -3.25
CA GLY A 110 -12.04 -12.00 -2.00
C GLY A 110 -10.87 -11.03 -2.18
N ASN A 111 -10.37 -10.99 -3.40
CA ASN A 111 -9.16 -10.29 -3.77
C ASN A 111 -9.34 -8.79 -3.97
N ASP A 112 -10.44 -8.40 -4.59
CA ASP A 112 -10.71 -7.02 -5.01
C ASP A 112 -12.18 -6.61 -4.84
N ARG A 113 -13.04 -7.52 -4.34
CA ARG A 113 -14.47 -7.31 -4.08
C ARG A 113 -15.27 -6.97 -5.34
N LYS A 114 -14.81 -7.47 -6.48
CA LYS A 114 -15.58 -7.48 -7.74
C LYS A 114 -16.77 -8.41 -7.59
N VAL A 115 -17.95 -7.95 -7.96
CA VAL A 115 -19.18 -8.74 -7.93
C VAL A 115 -19.09 -9.81 -9.02
N LEU A 116 -19.09 -11.06 -8.59
CA LEU A 116 -19.07 -12.23 -9.46
C LEU A 116 -20.50 -12.71 -9.73
N GLN A 117 -21.33 -12.69 -8.70
CA GLN A 117 -22.70 -13.16 -8.77
C GLN A 117 -23.60 -12.35 -7.84
N ILE A 118 -24.88 -12.32 -8.16
CA ILE A 118 -25.93 -11.66 -7.39
C ILE A 118 -27.06 -12.67 -7.23
N GLN A 119 -27.88 -12.50 -6.20
CA GLN A 119 -29.16 -13.17 -6.06
C GLN A 119 -30.08 -12.38 -5.15
N ILE A 120 -31.37 -12.62 -5.29
CA ILE A 120 -32.38 -12.08 -4.39
C ILE A 120 -32.92 -13.24 -3.55
N LEU A 121 -33.08 -12.97 -2.27
CA LEU A 121 -33.65 -13.88 -1.29
C LEU A 121 -34.92 -13.25 -0.72
N THR A 122 -36.02 -14.00 -0.71
CA THR A 122 -37.33 -13.54 -0.20
C THR A 122 -38.00 -14.64 0.63
N PRO A 123 -38.89 -14.30 1.58
CA PRO A 123 -39.51 -15.30 2.45
C PRO A 123 -40.60 -16.13 1.77
N SER A 124 -41.07 -15.73 0.59
CA SER A 124 -42.06 -16.48 -0.18
C SER A 124 -41.71 -16.57 -1.68
N PRO A 125 -42.11 -17.64 -2.38
CA PRO A 125 -41.98 -17.72 -3.84
C PRO A 125 -42.78 -16.64 -4.59
N LYS A 126 -43.92 -16.21 -4.06
CA LYS A 126 -44.76 -15.15 -4.67
C LYS A 126 -44.02 -13.81 -4.70
N THR A 127 -43.36 -13.44 -3.60
CA THR A 127 -42.51 -12.24 -3.53
C THR A 127 -41.25 -12.36 -4.39
N LEU A 128 -40.78 -13.59 -4.63
CA LEU A 128 -39.61 -13.83 -5.48
C LEU A 128 -39.90 -13.41 -6.93
N GLN A 129 -41.06 -13.80 -7.48
CA GLN A 129 -41.48 -13.41 -8.83
C GLN A 129 -41.54 -11.90 -9.02
N GLN A 130 -42.09 -11.17 -8.05
CA GLN A 130 -42.11 -9.71 -8.06
C GLN A 130 -40.70 -9.11 -7.99
N ALA A 131 -39.81 -9.69 -7.18
CA ALA A 131 -38.44 -9.23 -7.05
C ALA A 131 -37.60 -9.45 -8.33
N THR A 132 -37.93 -10.46 -9.15
CA THR A 132 -37.28 -10.71 -10.45
C THR A 132 -37.39 -9.53 -11.40
N THR A 133 -38.41 -8.67 -11.26
CA THR A 133 -38.54 -7.44 -12.06
C THR A 133 -37.36 -6.46 -11.86
N GLN A 134 -36.68 -6.51 -10.70
CA GLN A 134 -35.51 -5.68 -10.40
C GLN A 134 -34.18 -6.33 -10.80
N TRP A 135 -34.24 -7.56 -11.32
CA TRP A 135 -33.07 -8.33 -11.73
C TRP A 135 -32.20 -7.61 -12.77
N PRO A 136 -32.74 -6.97 -13.83
CA PRO A 136 -31.92 -6.28 -14.83
C PRO A 136 -31.09 -5.14 -14.22
N ALA A 137 -31.66 -4.37 -13.30
CA ALA A 137 -30.95 -3.29 -12.61
C ALA A 137 -29.85 -3.83 -11.70
N LEU A 138 -30.08 -4.96 -11.03
CA LEU A 138 -29.08 -5.60 -10.19
C LEU A 138 -27.95 -6.21 -11.02
N GLN A 139 -28.24 -6.84 -12.16
CA GLN A 139 -27.22 -7.44 -13.04
C GLN A 139 -26.16 -6.43 -13.50
N GLN A 140 -26.47 -5.13 -13.58
CA GLN A 140 -25.49 -4.08 -13.89
C GLN A 140 -24.33 -3.99 -12.87
N TRP A 141 -24.51 -4.56 -11.68
CA TRP A 141 -23.45 -4.68 -10.69
C TRP A 141 -22.45 -5.80 -10.98
N ILE A 142 -22.77 -6.79 -11.80
CA ILE A 142 -21.83 -7.86 -12.15
C ILE A 142 -20.59 -7.24 -12.81
N GLY A 143 -19.42 -7.62 -12.30
CA GLY A 143 -18.13 -7.05 -12.70
C GLY A 143 -17.80 -5.67 -12.11
N ARG A 144 -18.71 -5.03 -11.38
CA ARG A 144 -18.46 -3.80 -10.59
C ARG A 144 -17.92 -4.15 -9.21
N TYR A 145 -17.45 -3.14 -8.46
CA TYR A 145 -16.86 -3.33 -7.13
C TYR A 145 -17.84 -2.95 -6.01
N LYS A 146 -17.91 -3.78 -4.94
CA LYS A 146 -18.63 -3.46 -3.70
C LYS A 146 -17.64 -3.14 -2.58
N VAL A 147 -17.43 -1.85 -2.33
CA VAL A 147 -16.49 -1.34 -1.33
C VAL A 147 -16.93 -1.74 0.09
N LEU A 148 -15.99 -2.21 0.90
CA LEU A 148 -16.18 -2.35 2.34
C LEU A 148 -16.21 -0.95 2.96
N LYS A 149 -17.20 -0.58 3.79
CA LYS A 149 -17.25 0.72 4.49
C LYS A 149 -16.86 1.94 3.60
N PRO A 150 -17.60 2.22 2.51
CA PRO A 150 -17.27 3.31 1.60
C PRO A 150 -17.29 4.66 2.31
N THR A 151 -16.30 5.51 2.03
CA THR A 151 -16.15 6.82 2.69
C THR A 151 -16.87 7.97 1.98
N SER A 152 -17.30 7.74 0.73
CA SER A 152 -17.97 8.74 -0.09
C SER A 152 -18.68 8.11 -1.30
N LYS A 153 -19.53 8.88 -1.97
CA LYS A 153 -20.04 8.50 -3.30
C LYS A 153 -18.87 8.34 -4.29
N ALA A 154 -17.93 9.27 -4.27
CA ALA A 154 -16.73 9.23 -5.10
C ALA A 154 -15.90 7.95 -4.89
N HIS A 155 -15.85 7.42 -3.67
CA HIS A 155 -15.17 6.16 -3.39
C HIS A 155 -15.76 5.03 -4.22
N ASN A 156 -17.09 4.88 -4.24
CA ASN A 156 -17.75 3.85 -5.05
C ASN A 156 -17.57 4.04 -6.56
N LEU A 157 -17.38 5.28 -7.05
CA LEU A 157 -17.12 5.53 -8.47
C LEU A 157 -15.68 5.22 -8.88
N TYR A 158 -14.71 5.41 -7.98
CA TYR A 158 -13.29 5.39 -8.31
C TYR A 158 -12.53 4.23 -7.68
N VAL A 159 -13.24 3.18 -7.26
CA VAL A 159 -12.65 1.98 -6.65
C VAL A 159 -11.51 1.44 -7.49
N ASN A 160 -10.39 1.13 -6.83
CA ASN A 160 -9.16 0.63 -7.44
C ASN A 160 -8.58 1.60 -8.49
N GLN A 161 -8.81 2.91 -8.34
CA GLN A 161 -8.21 3.96 -9.17
C GLN A 161 -7.46 4.99 -8.32
N ILE A 162 -6.54 5.69 -8.96
CA ILE A 162 -5.85 6.85 -8.39
C ILE A 162 -6.46 8.12 -8.96
N LYS A 163 -6.90 9.03 -8.09
CA LYS A 163 -7.43 10.35 -8.48
C LYS A 163 -6.55 11.46 -7.93
N PHE A 164 -6.46 12.56 -8.69
CA PHE A 164 -5.58 13.67 -8.35
C PHE A 164 -6.35 14.92 -7.95
N PHE A 165 -5.77 15.68 -7.03
CA PHE A 165 -6.35 16.88 -6.44
C PHE A 165 -5.30 17.97 -6.30
N LYS A 166 -5.69 19.23 -6.50
CA LYS A 166 -4.82 20.40 -6.30
C LYS A 166 -4.53 20.60 -4.81
N ASP A 167 -5.54 20.43 -3.98
CA ASP A 167 -5.46 20.62 -2.54
C ASP A 167 -5.58 19.29 -1.80
N LYS A 168 -5.16 19.26 -0.53
CA LYS A 168 -5.22 18.04 0.28
C LYS A 168 -6.70 17.67 0.48
N PRO A 169 -7.16 16.52 -0.03
CA PRO A 169 -8.55 16.16 0.08
C PRO A 169 -8.89 15.72 1.51
N VAL A 170 -10.07 16.12 1.98
CA VAL A 170 -10.66 15.66 3.25
C VAL A 170 -11.63 14.52 2.93
N ILE A 171 -11.22 13.30 3.21
CA ILE A 171 -12.03 12.09 2.96
C ILE A 171 -12.91 11.82 4.18
N GLY A 172 -14.18 11.49 3.97
CA GLY A 172 -15.09 11.06 5.04
C GLY A 172 -15.80 12.18 5.83
N SER A 173 -15.61 13.45 5.48
CA SER A 173 -16.45 14.54 6.02
C SER A 173 -17.84 14.51 5.38
N SER A 174 -18.86 14.99 6.11
CA SER A 174 -20.26 15.09 5.68
C SER A 174 -20.38 15.61 4.24
N ILE A 175 -21.38 15.10 3.52
CA ILE A 175 -21.63 15.18 2.06
C ILE A 175 -21.28 16.54 1.39
N ALA A 176 -21.37 17.66 2.10
CA ALA A 176 -21.06 19.00 1.59
C ALA A 176 -19.57 19.32 1.30
N LYS A 177 -18.60 18.52 1.77
CA LYS A 177 -17.14 18.78 1.57
C LYS A 177 -16.38 17.65 0.89
N GLN A 178 -17.06 16.75 0.18
CA GLN A 178 -16.37 15.66 -0.53
C GLN A 178 -15.64 16.18 -1.77
N ALA A 179 -14.32 16.00 -1.78
CA ALA A 179 -13.49 16.33 -2.93
C ALA A 179 -13.79 15.36 -4.09
N VAL A 180 -14.57 15.82 -5.06
CA VAL A 180 -14.68 15.18 -6.39
C VAL A 180 -13.61 15.81 -7.29
N PRO A 181 -12.78 15.03 -7.99
CA PRO A 181 -11.77 15.59 -8.86
C PRO A 181 -12.45 16.34 -10.03
N VAL A 182 -12.27 17.66 -10.09
CA VAL A 182 -12.79 18.50 -11.18
C VAL A 182 -11.75 18.57 -12.30
N ALA A 183 -12.07 17.98 -13.46
CA ALA A 183 -11.25 17.94 -14.67
C ALA A 183 -9.86 17.22 -14.52
N PRO A 184 -9.17 16.90 -15.64
CA PRO A 184 -7.82 16.36 -15.59
C PRO A 184 -6.87 17.34 -14.89
N GLN A 185 -6.31 16.94 -13.75
CA GLN A 185 -5.42 17.83 -13.00
C GLN A 185 -4.12 18.10 -13.77
N VAL A 186 -3.71 19.36 -13.77
CA VAL A 186 -2.44 19.79 -14.37
C VAL A 186 -1.40 19.93 -13.27
N PHE A 187 -0.34 19.13 -13.33
CA PHE A 187 0.80 19.27 -12.44
C PHE A 187 1.59 20.55 -12.74
N THR A 188 1.94 21.26 -11.67
CA THR A 188 2.89 22.38 -11.72
C THR A 188 3.89 22.22 -10.58
N PRO A 189 5.21 22.43 -10.79
CA PRO A 189 6.20 22.12 -9.77
C PRO A 189 6.04 22.87 -8.43
N ASN A 190 5.33 24.01 -8.41
CA ASN A 190 5.16 24.85 -7.23
C ASN A 190 3.84 24.68 -6.51
N LYS A 191 2.88 23.96 -7.11
CA LYS A 191 1.62 23.66 -6.44
C LYS A 191 1.66 22.22 -5.95
N PRO A 192 1.09 21.94 -4.78
CA PRO A 192 0.92 20.56 -4.36
C PRO A 192 0.05 19.82 -5.38
N LEU A 193 0.33 18.54 -5.54
CA LEU A 193 -0.54 17.61 -6.24
C LEU A 193 -0.72 16.41 -5.31
N TRP A 194 -1.96 16.16 -4.95
CA TRP A 194 -2.34 15.07 -4.06
C TRP A 194 -2.93 13.95 -4.88
N ALA A 195 -2.51 12.72 -4.59
CA ALA A 195 -3.11 11.50 -5.11
C ALA A 195 -3.95 10.86 -4.03
N VAL A 196 -5.17 10.46 -4.37
CA VAL A 196 -6.01 9.58 -3.55
C VAL A 196 -6.09 8.25 -4.27
N VAL A 197 -5.60 7.21 -3.61
CA VAL A 197 -5.79 5.83 -4.03
C VAL A 197 -7.08 5.35 -3.39
N TYR A 198 -8.11 5.06 -4.18
CA TYR A 198 -9.35 4.47 -3.68
C TYR A 198 -9.29 2.95 -3.82
N LEU A 199 -9.66 2.22 -2.78
CA LEU A 199 -9.52 0.76 -2.69
C LEU A 199 -10.85 0.14 -2.28
N SER A 200 -11.12 -1.09 -2.71
CA SER A 200 -12.36 -1.76 -2.29
C SER A 200 -12.32 -2.23 -0.84
N GLN A 201 -11.14 -2.35 -0.25
CA GLN A 201 -10.88 -2.88 1.09
C GLN A 201 -9.66 -2.24 1.76
N PRO A 202 -9.37 -2.52 3.05
CA PRO A 202 -8.28 -1.88 3.77
C PRO A 202 -6.94 -2.07 3.08
N LEU A 203 -6.10 -1.03 3.05
CA LEU A 203 -4.80 -1.08 2.39
C LEU A 203 -3.92 -2.24 2.89
N LYS A 204 -4.01 -2.62 4.17
CA LYS A 204 -3.29 -3.78 4.72
C LYS A 204 -3.54 -5.10 3.97
N MET A 205 -4.68 -5.23 3.29
CA MET A 205 -5.02 -6.40 2.46
C MET A 205 -4.25 -6.41 1.14
N TYR A 206 -3.68 -5.28 0.74
CA TYR A 206 -2.90 -5.11 -0.48
C TYR A 206 -1.39 -5.21 -0.21
N LYS A 207 -0.96 -6.29 0.47
CA LYS A 207 0.45 -6.52 0.85
C LYS A 207 1.42 -6.41 -0.34
N ALA A 208 0.99 -6.83 -1.52
CA ALA A 208 1.79 -6.74 -2.75
C ALA A 208 2.19 -5.30 -3.12
N PHE A 209 1.39 -4.29 -2.75
CA PHE A 209 1.68 -2.88 -3.02
C PHE A 209 2.42 -2.18 -1.88
N LEU A 210 2.78 -2.90 -0.81
CA LEU A 210 3.41 -2.36 0.38
C LEU A 210 4.85 -2.86 0.55
N ASP A 211 5.77 -1.94 0.83
CA ASP A 211 7.11 -2.26 1.36
C ASP A 211 7.30 -1.50 2.68
N LYS A 212 7.44 -2.23 3.79
CA LYS A 212 7.59 -1.64 5.15
C LYS A 212 6.55 -0.54 5.43
N ASN A 213 5.28 -0.84 5.21
CA ASN A 213 4.14 0.09 5.35
C ASN A 213 4.21 1.34 4.45
N ARG A 214 4.95 1.28 3.34
CA ARG A 214 4.97 2.33 2.31
C ARG A 214 4.30 1.80 1.05
N VAL A 215 3.47 2.64 0.43
CA VAL A 215 2.89 2.35 -0.87
C VAL A 215 3.99 2.44 -1.92
N GLN A 216 4.10 1.38 -2.72
CA GLN A 216 4.99 1.30 -3.86
C GLN A 216 4.26 1.73 -5.12
N PHE A 217 4.87 2.59 -5.93
CA PHE A 217 4.29 3.03 -7.19
C PHE A 217 5.36 3.30 -8.26
N LYS A 218 4.95 3.23 -9.52
CA LYS A 218 5.74 3.66 -10.66
C LYS A 218 5.04 4.82 -11.35
N ALA A 219 5.84 5.76 -11.85
CA ALA A 219 5.38 6.79 -12.76
C ALA A 219 5.63 6.37 -14.20
N GLY A 220 4.81 6.86 -15.11
CA GLY A 220 4.74 6.46 -16.50
C GLY A 220 4.31 7.60 -17.42
N VAL A 221 4.54 7.48 -18.73
CA VAL A 221 3.91 8.35 -19.73
C VAL A 221 2.92 7.52 -20.54
N TYR A 222 1.71 8.02 -20.71
CA TYR A 222 0.77 7.42 -21.65
C TYR A 222 1.17 7.82 -23.08
N THR A 223 1.35 6.82 -23.93
CA THR A 223 1.43 7.02 -25.38
C THR A 223 0.03 6.84 -25.96
N GLY A 224 -0.25 7.47 -27.11
CA GLY A 224 -1.61 7.55 -27.68
C GLY A 224 -2.30 6.21 -27.94
N LEU A 225 -1.56 5.09 -27.92
CA LEU A 225 -2.06 3.73 -28.19
C LEU A 225 -2.03 2.81 -26.96
N ALA A 226 -1.46 3.24 -25.83
CA ALA A 226 -1.23 2.35 -24.69
C ALA A 226 -2.30 2.49 -23.60
N TYR A 227 -2.93 1.38 -23.23
CA TYR A 227 -3.86 1.29 -22.09
C TYR A 227 -3.16 1.42 -20.73
N GLU A 228 -1.86 1.13 -20.70
CA GLU A 228 -1.00 1.32 -19.53
C GLU A 228 0.10 2.34 -19.83
N PRO A 229 0.53 3.11 -18.83
CA PRO A 229 1.61 4.07 -19.05
C PRO A 229 2.94 3.32 -19.15
N ILE A 230 3.80 3.74 -20.08
CA ILE A 230 5.17 3.21 -20.19
C ILE A 230 5.93 3.70 -18.97
N THR A 231 6.14 2.81 -17.99
CA THR A 231 6.78 3.15 -16.72
C THR A 231 8.28 3.37 -16.89
N TRP A 232 8.84 4.24 -16.06
CA TRP A 232 10.23 4.66 -16.20
C TRP A 232 10.88 4.87 -14.84
N GLY A 233 12.18 4.57 -14.79
CA GLY A 233 12.98 4.70 -13.59
C GLY A 233 12.66 3.67 -12.50
N ALA A 234 13.14 3.97 -11.29
CA ALA A 234 13.00 3.11 -10.13
C ALA A 234 11.60 3.17 -9.50
N VAL A 235 11.28 2.15 -8.70
CA VAL A 235 10.08 2.14 -7.86
C VAL A 235 10.13 3.29 -6.85
N LEU A 236 9.04 4.06 -6.83
CA LEU A 236 8.84 5.18 -5.94
C LEU A 236 8.06 4.71 -4.70
N HIS A 237 8.34 5.35 -3.57
CA HIS A 237 7.74 4.97 -2.28
C HIS A 237 7.08 6.18 -1.63
N SER A 238 5.91 5.96 -1.03
CA SER A 238 5.31 6.94 -0.14
C SER A 238 6.13 7.13 1.15
N ARG A 239 5.72 8.11 1.96
CA ARG A 239 6.05 8.09 3.39
C ARG A 239 5.52 6.81 4.06
N PRO A 240 6.07 6.40 5.20
CA PRO A 240 5.45 5.34 6.00
C PRO A 240 4.02 5.72 6.37
N LEU A 241 3.14 4.74 6.29
CA LEU A 241 1.75 4.85 6.73
C LEU A 241 1.64 4.38 8.17
N THR A 242 0.79 5.06 8.93
CA THR A 242 0.42 4.66 10.29
C THR A 242 -0.50 3.45 10.25
N SER A 243 -0.61 2.70 11.37
CA SER A 243 -1.53 1.56 11.47
C SER A 243 -2.98 1.98 11.15
N ALA A 244 -3.41 3.15 11.62
CA ALA A 244 -4.73 3.70 11.31
C ALA A 244 -4.94 3.96 9.81
N GLU A 245 -3.91 4.43 9.10
CA GLU A 245 -3.98 4.62 7.64
C GLU A 245 -4.04 3.29 6.87
N LEU A 246 -3.42 2.22 7.39
CA LEU A 246 -3.46 0.90 6.78
C LEU A 246 -4.86 0.24 6.87
N GLU A 247 -5.66 0.64 7.86
CA GLU A 247 -7.05 0.20 8.04
C GLU A 247 -8.03 0.91 7.10
N ASN A 248 -7.61 2.01 6.46
CA ASN A 248 -8.44 2.73 5.52
C ASN A 248 -8.52 2.03 4.16
N ASN A 249 -9.66 2.18 3.51
CA ASN A 249 -9.89 1.72 2.14
C ASN A 249 -9.47 2.79 1.13
N TYR A 250 -8.64 3.74 1.56
CA TYR A 250 -8.11 4.79 0.72
C TYR A 250 -6.78 5.25 1.29
N VAL A 251 -5.96 5.88 0.44
CA VAL A 251 -4.68 6.48 0.86
C VAL A 251 -4.55 7.85 0.23
N VAL A 252 -4.21 8.85 1.05
CA VAL A 252 -3.94 10.22 0.59
C VAL A 252 -2.43 10.44 0.56
N LEU A 253 -1.87 10.61 -0.63
CA LEU A 253 -0.44 10.72 -0.88
C LEU A 253 -0.12 12.10 -1.47
N PRO A 254 0.81 12.87 -0.89
CA PRO A 254 1.39 13.99 -1.62
C PRO A 254 2.31 13.43 -2.71
N LEU A 255 2.02 13.70 -3.99
CA LEU A 255 2.95 13.32 -5.07
C LEU A 255 4.24 14.14 -5.04
N LEU A 256 4.15 15.37 -4.56
CA LEU A 256 5.28 16.27 -4.44
C LEU A 256 5.26 16.99 -3.11
N ASN A 257 6.13 16.57 -2.19
CA ASN A 257 6.34 17.25 -0.93
C ASN A 257 7.79 17.75 -0.81
N THR A 258 8.09 18.86 -1.48
CA THR A 258 9.46 19.39 -1.49
C THR A 258 9.89 19.97 -0.14
N LYS A 259 9.03 20.00 0.87
CA LYS A 259 9.35 20.40 2.24
C LYS A 259 9.69 19.21 3.15
N SER A 260 9.49 17.97 2.71
CA SER A 260 9.81 16.80 3.52
C SER A 260 11.29 16.75 3.93
N ARG A 261 11.52 16.34 5.18
CA ARG A 261 12.84 16.03 5.75
C ARG A 261 13.12 14.52 5.72
N GLU A 262 12.15 13.69 5.37
CA GLU A 262 12.31 12.23 5.32
C GLU A 262 13.11 11.84 4.07
N THR A 263 14.20 11.08 4.26
CA THR A 263 15.17 10.82 3.18
C THR A 263 14.56 10.04 2.01
N ASN A 264 13.66 9.07 2.26
CA ASN A 264 13.03 8.31 1.19
C ASN A 264 11.99 9.12 0.43
N GLU A 265 11.17 9.91 1.10
CA GLU A 265 10.23 10.84 0.45
C GLU A 265 10.98 11.90 -0.36
N MET A 266 12.10 12.43 0.15
CA MET A 266 12.98 13.30 -0.65
C MET A 266 13.52 12.59 -1.89
N ARG A 267 13.94 11.32 -1.77
CA ARG A 267 14.39 10.50 -2.91
C ARG A 267 13.26 10.28 -3.92
N THR A 268 12.06 9.92 -3.48
CA THR A 268 10.89 9.76 -4.34
C THR A 268 10.58 11.05 -5.10
N ASN A 269 10.53 12.18 -4.40
CA ASN A 269 10.27 13.49 -4.99
C ASN A 269 11.36 13.90 -5.99
N GLU A 270 12.63 13.69 -5.65
CA GLU A 270 13.76 13.94 -6.56
C GLU A 270 13.65 13.07 -7.82
N LEU A 271 13.44 11.77 -7.66
CA LEU A 271 13.35 10.85 -8.79
C LEU A 271 12.19 11.23 -9.70
N LEU A 272 10.99 11.46 -9.15
CA LEU A 272 9.82 11.88 -9.91
C LEU A 272 10.10 13.16 -10.70
N LEU A 273 10.68 14.19 -10.08
CA LEU A 273 11.00 15.43 -10.77
C LEU A 273 12.12 15.23 -11.80
N ARG A 274 13.23 14.58 -11.47
CA ARG A 274 14.34 14.31 -12.41
C ARG A 274 13.81 13.61 -13.65
N ASN A 275 12.93 12.65 -13.44
CA ASN A 275 12.19 11.97 -14.47
C ASN A 275 11.38 13.00 -15.28
N LEU A 276 10.42 13.73 -14.70
CA LEU A 276 9.61 14.71 -15.44
C LEU A 276 10.43 15.75 -16.23
N ALA A 277 11.66 16.03 -15.79
CA ALA A 277 12.59 16.93 -16.49
C ALA A 277 13.08 16.36 -17.82
N ARG A 278 13.17 15.05 -17.97
CA ARG A 278 13.70 14.35 -19.15
C ARG A 278 12.67 14.18 -20.26
N LEU A 279 11.40 14.49 -19.97
CA LEU A 279 10.33 14.33 -20.95
C LEU A 279 10.41 15.42 -22.03
N PRO A 280 9.96 15.13 -23.26
CA PRO A 280 9.80 16.13 -24.30
C PRO A 280 8.98 17.32 -23.82
N THR A 281 9.27 18.51 -24.35
CA THR A 281 8.73 19.80 -23.87
C THR A 281 7.26 20.05 -24.19
N PHE A 282 6.59 19.20 -24.97
CA PHE A 282 5.15 19.28 -25.20
C PHE A 282 4.33 18.74 -24.02
N GLY A 283 3.00 18.87 -24.08
CA GLY A 283 2.09 18.39 -23.04
C GLY A 283 2.07 16.87 -22.96
N GLN A 284 2.28 16.32 -21.77
CA GLN A 284 2.32 14.87 -21.52
C GLN A 284 1.18 14.44 -20.60
N GLN A 285 0.66 13.22 -20.79
CA GLN A 285 -0.19 12.56 -19.80
C GLN A 285 0.66 11.60 -18.98
N ILE A 286 0.80 11.90 -17.69
CA ILE A 286 1.60 11.13 -16.76
C ILE A 286 0.70 10.13 -16.06
N GLY A 287 1.06 8.85 -16.13
CA GLY A 287 0.42 7.78 -15.38
C GLY A 287 1.13 7.51 -14.06
N LEU A 288 0.36 7.19 -13.04
CA LEU A 288 0.83 6.63 -11.78
C LEU A 288 0.17 5.27 -11.62
N LYS A 289 0.96 4.22 -11.39
CA LYS A 289 0.48 2.84 -11.19
C LYS A 289 1.06 2.29 -9.90
N LEU A 290 0.23 1.68 -9.06
CA LEU A 290 0.74 0.94 -7.90
C LEU A 290 1.61 -0.21 -8.38
N HIS A 291 2.76 -0.39 -7.73
CA HIS A 291 3.74 -1.38 -8.11
C HIS A 291 3.63 -2.59 -7.21
N ALA A 292 3.39 -3.76 -7.82
CA ALA A 292 3.54 -5.05 -7.19
C ALA A 292 4.83 -5.75 -7.68
N PRO A 293 5.61 -6.39 -6.79
CA PRO A 293 6.71 -7.27 -7.17
C PRO A 293 6.24 -8.38 -8.12
N GLY A 294 7.12 -8.86 -9.00
CA GLY A 294 6.80 -9.81 -10.08
C GLY A 294 6.01 -11.05 -9.64
N LYS A 295 6.31 -11.61 -8.45
CA LYS A 295 5.56 -12.75 -7.87
C LYS A 295 4.06 -12.50 -7.62
N TYR A 296 3.62 -11.24 -7.67
CA TYR A 296 2.23 -10.83 -7.49
C TYR A 296 1.60 -10.21 -8.75
N GLN A 297 2.33 -10.15 -9.88
CA GLN A 297 1.83 -9.56 -11.12
C GLN A 297 0.93 -10.49 -11.94
N THR A 298 0.84 -11.78 -11.59
CA THR A 298 0.24 -12.84 -12.42
C THR A 298 -1.26 -13.07 -12.24
N ASN A 299 -1.95 -12.37 -11.34
CA ASN A 299 -3.34 -12.72 -11.00
C ASN A 299 -4.42 -11.90 -11.70
N GLY A 300 -4.25 -11.54 -12.98
CA GLY A 300 -5.31 -10.91 -13.80
C GLY A 300 -5.96 -9.64 -13.25
N ARG A 301 -5.41 -9.05 -12.18
CA ARG A 301 -5.97 -7.87 -11.52
C ARG A 301 -5.64 -6.65 -12.38
N LEU A 302 -6.66 -5.86 -12.69
CA LEU A 302 -6.46 -4.57 -13.31
C LEU A 302 -5.52 -3.72 -12.46
N PRO A 303 -4.56 -3.02 -13.08
CA PRO A 303 -3.63 -2.16 -12.37
C PRO A 303 -4.36 -1.04 -11.64
N ILE A 304 -4.05 -0.83 -10.35
CA ILE A 304 -4.52 0.36 -9.63
C ILE A 304 -3.71 1.55 -10.14
N GLN A 305 -4.35 2.39 -10.96
CA GLN A 305 -3.67 3.47 -11.65
C GLN A 305 -4.53 4.73 -11.79
N GLY A 306 -3.88 5.82 -12.18
CA GLY A 306 -4.52 7.07 -12.54
C GLY A 306 -3.59 7.94 -13.36
N SER A 307 -4.12 9.02 -13.94
CA SER A 307 -3.30 9.97 -14.69
C SER A 307 -3.56 11.44 -14.36
N PHE A 308 -2.55 12.26 -14.62
CA PHE A 308 -2.60 13.71 -14.58
C PHE A 308 -1.85 14.29 -15.79
N ARG A 309 -2.14 15.55 -16.14
CA ARG A 309 -1.46 16.25 -17.25
C ARG A 309 -0.24 16.99 -16.74
N TYR A 310 0.84 16.97 -17.52
CA TYR A 310 2.05 17.74 -17.26
C TYR A 310 2.38 18.65 -18.45
N LYS A 311 2.51 19.95 -18.20
CA LYS A 311 2.93 20.94 -19.22
C LYS A 311 4.45 21.11 -19.15
N ALA A 312 5.19 20.27 -19.87
CA ALA A 312 6.65 20.18 -19.74
C ALA A 312 7.37 21.50 -20.09
N GLY A 313 7.00 22.15 -21.20
CA GLY A 313 7.69 23.33 -21.74
C GLY A 313 7.70 24.52 -20.78
N LYS A 314 6.52 24.92 -20.27
CA LYS A 314 6.40 26.10 -19.39
C LYS A 314 7.18 25.99 -18.07
N TYR A 315 7.42 24.77 -17.60
CA TYR A 315 7.97 24.54 -16.26
C TYR A 315 9.35 23.84 -16.25
N HIS A 316 9.91 23.50 -17.41
CA HIS A 316 11.13 22.70 -17.53
C HIS A 316 12.32 23.23 -16.73
N LYS A 317 12.74 24.50 -16.95
CA LYS A 317 13.86 25.13 -16.22
C LYS A 317 13.64 25.11 -14.70
N ARG A 318 12.41 25.41 -14.25
CA ARG A 318 12.04 25.42 -12.83
C ARG A 318 12.10 24.02 -12.22
N LEU A 319 11.63 23.03 -12.96
CA LEU A 319 11.65 21.64 -12.55
C LEU A 319 13.09 21.13 -12.40
N ILE A 320 13.97 21.50 -13.33
CA ILE A 320 15.42 21.23 -13.24
C ILE A 320 16.02 21.80 -11.96
N SER A 321 15.79 23.08 -11.70
CA SER A 321 16.27 23.74 -10.48
C SER A 321 15.77 23.03 -9.22
N LYS A 322 14.48 22.65 -9.19
CA LYS A 322 13.85 22.03 -8.02
C LYS A 322 14.39 20.64 -7.72
N TYR A 323 14.56 19.77 -8.74
CA TYR A 323 15.12 18.44 -8.48
C TYR A 323 16.60 18.53 -8.10
N LYS A 324 17.39 19.43 -8.72
CA LYS A 324 18.81 19.62 -8.33
C LYS A 324 18.95 20.10 -6.88
N SER A 325 18.09 21.03 -6.46
CA SER A 325 18.03 21.51 -5.08
C SER A 325 17.66 20.38 -4.09
N LEU A 326 16.63 19.59 -4.41
CA LEU A 326 16.23 18.42 -3.62
C LEU A 326 17.33 17.36 -3.55
N ALA A 327 17.98 17.05 -4.68
CA ALA A 327 19.11 16.13 -4.74
C ALA A 327 20.22 16.59 -3.82
N LYS A 328 20.63 17.87 -3.92
CA LYS A 328 21.65 18.44 -3.02
C LYS A 328 21.25 18.31 -1.55
N ARG A 329 19.98 18.54 -1.21
CA ARG A 329 19.48 18.42 0.17
C ARG A 329 19.43 16.97 0.66
N ARG A 330 18.95 16.03 -0.15
CA ARG A 330 18.98 14.59 0.15
C ARG A 330 20.41 14.11 0.34
N LEU A 331 21.32 14.44 -0.57
CA LEU A 331 22.72 14.03 -0.46
C LEU A 331 23.39 14.60 0.80
N LYS A 332 22.97 15.78 1.29
CA LYS A 332 23.39 16.31 2.60
C LYS A 332 22.89 15.45 3.77
N SER A 333 21.69 14.88 3.69
CA SER A 333 21.13 14.03 4.76
C SER A 333 21.75 12.63 4.79
N VAL A 334 22.19 12.09 3.65
CA VAL A 334 22.82 10.75 3.58
C VAL A 334 24.24 10.78 4.14
N ARG A 335 24.41 10.40 5.41
CA ARG A 335 25.72 10.30 6.05
C ARG A 335 26.43 9.01 5.61
N LEU A 336 27.75 9.10 5.44
CA LEU A 336 28.58 7.90 5.43
C LEU A 336 28.44 7.22 6.79
N PRO A 337 28.45 5.88 6.85
CA PRO A 337 28.48 5.17 8.12
C PRO A 337 29.65 5.67 8.97
N LEU A 338 29.45 5.67 10.29
CA LEU A 338 30.49 6.06 11.23
C LEU A 338 31.67 5.10 11.05
N ARG A 339 32.88 5.65 11.01
CA ARG A 339 34.10 4.84 11.05
C ARG A 339 34.27 4.38 12.49
N HIS A 340 34.23 3.07 12.74
CA HIS A 340 34.38 2.54 14.10
C HIS A 340 35.84 2.48 14.53
N LYS A 341 36.72 2.02 13.63
CA LYS A 341 38.15 1.86 13.90
C LYS A 341 38.95 2.22 12.66
N THR A 342 40.18 2.67 12.86
CA THR A 342 41.15 2.90 11.78
C THR A 342 42.08 1.69 11.71
N LEU A 343 41.94 0.84 10.68
CA LEU A 343 42.91 -0.20 10.37
C LEU A 343 43.41 0.02 8.93
N PRO A 344 44.45 0.86 8.74
CA PRO A 344 44.90 1.28 7.41
C PRO A 344 45.27 0.11 6.51
N ALA A 345 45.91 -0.93 7.07
CA ALA A 345 46.29 -2.12 6.31
C ALA A 345 45.08 -2.81 5.65
N ILE A 346 44.00 -3.06 6.40
CA ILE A 346 42.78 -3.68 5.86
C ILE A 346 42.10 -2.77 4.84
N GLU A 347 41.98 -1.47 5.15
CA GLU A 347 41.33 -0.51 4.23
C GLU A 347 42.09 -0.40 2.90
N GLN A 348 43.42 -0.40 2.95
CA GLN A 348 44.29 -0.37 1.78
C GLN A 348 44.22 -1.68 0.98
N THR A 349 44.36 -2.84 1.62
CA THR A 349 44.24 -4.14 0.94
C THR A 349 42.88 -4.30 0.25
N VAL A 350 41.78 -3.88 0.90
CA VAL A 350 40.44 -3.92 0.30
C VAL A 350 40.35 -2.97 -0.91
N LEU A 351 40.91 -1.76 -0.81
CA LEU A 351 40.90 -0.81 -1.92
C LEU A 351 41.70 -1.34 -3.11
N GLU A 352 42.89 -1.87 -2.88
CA GLU A 352 43.76 -2.46 -3.91
C GLU A 352 43.08 -3.63 -4.61
N GLN A 353 42.45 -4.53 -3.85
CA GLN A 353 41.69 -5.65 -4.44
C GLN A 353 40.53 -5.16 -5.32
N LEU A 354 39.81 -4.13 -4.90
CA LEU A 354 38.71 -3.56 -5.68
C LEU A 354 39.21 -2.87 -6.95
N LEU A 355 40.32 -2.14 -6.87
CA LEU A 355 40.98 -1.51 -8.01
C LEU A 355 41.51 -2.55 -9.01
N LYS A 356 42.19 -3.59 -8.52
CA LYS A 356 42.67 -4.72 -9.34
C LYS A 356 41.50 -5.43 -10.03
N LYS A 357 40.41 -5.68 -9.31
CA LYS A 357 39.20 -6.30 -9.88
C LYS A 357 38.55 -5.42 -10.95
N SER A 358 38.59 -4.09 -10.80
CA SER A 358 38.10 -3.17 -11.84
C SER A 358 39.00 -3.11 -13.07
N SER A 359 40.31 -3.32 -12.92
CA SER A 359 41.24 -3.33 -14.05
C SER A 359 41.31 -4.67 -14.78
N THR A 360 41.09 -5.80 -14.09
CA THR A 360 41.15 -7.14 -14.71
C THR A 360 39.82 -7.62 -15.30
N ASN A 361 38.69 -7.14 -14.80
CA ASN A 361 37.41 -7.39 -15.46
C ASN A 361 37.28 -6.41 -16.64
N ALA A 362 37.15 -6.91 -17.87
CA ALA A 362 36.88 -6.15 -19.10
C ALA A 362 35.56 -5.33 -19.08
N GLN A 363 34.96 -5.13 -17.91
CA GLN A 363 33.81 -4.28 -17.69
C GLN A 363 34.34 -2.87 -17.41
N ASN A 364 34.25 -1.98 -18.40
CA ASN A 364 34.39 -0.54 -18.20
C ASN A 364 33.38 -0.07 -17.14
N LEU A 365 33.78 -0.12 -15.87
CA LEU A 365 32.96 0.33 -14.77
C LEU A 365 32.86 1.85 -14.86
N PRO A 366 31.65 2.45 -14.85
CA PRO A 366 31.46 3.89 -14.99
C PRO A 366 31.78 4.66 -13.70
N TYR A 367 32.73 4.14 -12.90
CA TYR A 367 33.14 4.69 -11.62
C TYR A 367 34.52 4.18 -11.18
N THR A 368 35.17 4.98 -10.33
CA THR A 368 36.42 4.65 -9.65
C THR A 368 36.19 4.45 -8.15
N TYR A 369 36.88 3.48 -7.55
CA TYR A 369 36.93 3.32 -6.10
C TYR A 369 37.84 4.38 -5.50
N GLN A 370 37.37 5.04 -4.44
CA GLN A 370 38.05 6.21 -3.87
C GLN A 370 38.56 5.95 -2.45
N LYS A 371 37.76 5.30 -1.61
CA LYS A 371 38.07 5.12 -0.18
C LYS A 371 37.32 3.93 0.39
N VAL A 372 37.92 3.26 1.37
CA VAL A 372 37.30 2.23 2.19
C VAL A 372 37.29 2.72 3.63
N ARG A 373 36.22 2.44 4.38
CA ARG A 373 36.12 2.74 5.82
C ARG A 373 35.61 1.52 6.56
N LEU A 374 36.27 1.15 7.64
CA LEU A 374 35.74 0.14 8.56
C LEU A 374 34.55 0.67 9.34
N ILE A 375 33.43 -0.06 9.30
CA ILE A 375 32.16 0.34 9.93
C ILE A 375 31.74 -0.63 11.03
N GLU A 376 32.60 -1.58 11.37
CA GLU A 376 32.50 -2.47 12.52
C GLU A 376 33.80 -2.38 13.31
N ALA A 377 33.73 -2.64 14.62
CA ALA A 377 34.87 -2.53 15.52
C ALA A 377 35.84 -3.71 15.36
N ASP A 378 35.28 -4.92 15.26
CA ASP A 378 36.02 -6.17 15.25
C ASP A 378 35.47 -7.15 14.20
N TRP A 379 36.26 -8.19 13.95
CA TRP A 379 35.88 -9.30 13.08
C TRP A 379 34.79 -10.15 13.74
N THR A 380 33.80 -10.55 12.95
CA THR A 380 32.80 -11.52 13.36
C THR A 380 33.20 -12.90 12.84
N LEU A 381 33.28 -13.91 13.71
CA LEU A 381 33.51 -15.28 13.29
C LEU A 381 32.32 -15.80 12.50
N VAL A 382 32.61 -16.53 11.42
CA VAL A 382 31.61 -17.19 10.59
C VAL A 382 31.86 -18.67 10.67
N HIS A 383 30.87 -19.42 11.13
CA HIS A 383 30.92 -20.88 11.22
C HIS A 383 30.37 -21.51 9.93
N LYS A 384 30.70 -22.79 9.69
CA LYS A 384 30.06 -23.55 8.62
C LYS A 384 28.60 -23.82 9.00
N ASP A 385 27.74 -23.98 7.99
CA ASP A 385 26.32 -24.23 8.25
C ASP A 385 26.17 -25.54 9.05
N PHE A 386 25.44 -25.46 10.16
CA PHE A 386 25.15 -26.59 11.06
C PHE A 386 26.37 -27.22 11.77
N SER A 387 27.50 -26.51 11.89
CA SER A 387 28.62 -26.96 12.73
C SER A 387 29.29 -25.82 13.50
N GLU A 388 30.03 -26.16 14.56
CA GLU A 388 30.85 -25.20 15.31
C GLU A 388 32.19 -24.89 14.62
N GLU A 389 32.50 -25.56 13.50
CA GLU A 389 33.75 -25.34 12.78
C GLU A 389 33.82 -23.92 12.19
N ILE A 390 34.94 -23.25 12.42
CA ILE A 390 35.21 -21.91 11.89
C ILE A 390 35.43 -22.01 10.36
N LYS A 391 34.56 -21.35 9.60
CA LYS A 391 34.70 -21.15 8.15
C LYS A 391 35.66 -20.00 7.83
N GLY A 392 35.61 -18.96 8.65
CA GLY A 392 36.39 -17.75 8.46
C GLY A 392 35.90 -16.63 9.38
N ARG A 393 36.24 -15.41 9.01
CA ARG A 393 35.77 -14.21 9.70
C ARG A 393 35.36 -13.14 8.70
N GLU A 394 34.36 -12.34 9.06
CA GLU A 394 33.89 -11.21 8.25
C GLU A 394 33.96 -9.89 9.02
N ILE A 395 34.16 -8.80 8.29
CA ILE A 395 34.04 -7.44 8.81
C ILE A 395 33.38 -6.56 7.75
N LYS A 396 32.50 -5.64 8.18
CA LYS A 396 31.83 -4.72 7.25
C LYS A 396 32.64 -3.46 7.02
N VAL A 397 32.68 -3.05 5.75
CA VAL A 397 33.31 -1.82 5.30
C VAL A 397 32.36 -0.99 4.44
N ALA A 398 32.49 0.33 4.47
CA ALA A 398 31.85 1.23 3.51
C ALA A 398 32.85 1.59 2.41
N VAL A 399 32.52 1.21 1.17
CA VAL A 399 33.32 1.48 -0.03
C VAL A 399 32.75 2.68 -0.76
N VAL A 400 33.54 3.72 -0.92
CA VAL A 400 33.19 4.98 -1.58
C VAL A 400 33.62 4.94 -3.05
N ARG A 401 32.74 5.42 -3.92
CA ARG A 401 32.93 5.48 -5.37
C ARG A 401 32.70 6.89 -5.90
N LYS A 402 33.41 7.26 -6.95
CA LYS A 402 33.17 8.44 -7.76
C LYS A 402 32.85 7.99 -9.19
N TRP A 403 31.70 8.39 -9.69
CA TRP A 403 31.21 8.05 -11.02
C TRP A 403 31.72 9.05 -12.06
N ASP A 404 31.76 8.63 -13.31
CA ASP A 404 32.32 9.44 -14.41
C ASP A 404 31.50 10.70 -14.70
N ASP A 405 30.18 10.64 -14.45
CA ASP A 405 29.28 11.81 -14.51
C ASP A 405 29.43 12.76 -13.29
N GLY A 406 30.41 12.49 -12.42
CA GLY A 406 30.82 13.34 -11.30
C GLY A 406 30.05 13.14 -10.00
N HIS A 407 29.07 12.23 -9.92
CA HIS A 407 28.42 11.93 -8.64
C HIS A 407 29.24 10.96 -7.78
N CYS A 408 28.92 10.90 -6.48
CA CYS A 408 29.61 10.02 -5.54
C CYS A 408 28.60 9.14 -4.83
N SER A 409 29.00 7.91 -4.52
CA SER A 409 28.18 6.95 -3.80
C SER A 409 29.01 6.15 -2.80
N TYR A 410 28.35 5.40 -1.93
CA TYR A 410 28.97 4.32 -1.19
C TYR A 410 28.13 3.05 -1.24
N GLN A 411 28.77 1.90 -1.07
CA GLN A 411 28.13 0.61 -0.83
C GLN A 411 28.73 0.00 0.43
N ILE A 412 27.92 -0.70 1.22
CA ILE A 412 28.47 -1.54 2.30
C ILE A 412 28.97 -2.82 1.62
N ASN A 413 30.18 -3.24 1.96
CA ASN A 413 30.73 -4.52 1.52
C ASN A 413 31.06 -5.35 2.76
N ARG A 414 30.99 -6.67 2.61
CA ARG A 414 31.56 -7.61 3.56
C ARG A 414 32.95 -7.97 3.08
N VAL A 415 33.92 -7.88 3.97
CA VAL A 415 35.27 -8.37 3.74
C VAL A 415 35.36 -9.69 4.48
N PHE A 416 35.58 -10.77 3.76
CA PHE A 416 35.67 -12.11 4.30
C PHE A 416 37.11 -12.60 4.24
N GLN A 417 37.55 -13.30 5.29
CA GLN A 417 38.86 -13.94 5.38
C GLN A 417 38.67 -15.40 5.77
N TRP A 418 39.15 -16.32 4.93
CA TRP A 418 38.98 -17.75 5.16
C TRP A 418 39.85 -18.24 6.32
N TYR A 419 39.38 -19.28 7.00
CA TYR A 419 40.14 -20.03 7.99
C TYR A 419 40.47 -21.41 7.42
N ARG A 420 41.77 -21.73 7.30
CA ARG A 420 42.26 -23.01 6.79
C ARG A 420 43.52 -23.44 7.56
N ASN A 421 43.67 -24.74 7.79
CA ASN A 421 44.88 -25.32 8.41
C ASN A 421 45.29 -24.63 9.73
N GLY A 422 44.32 -24.27 10.58
CA GLY A 422 44.59 -23.65 11.88
C GLY A 422 44.89 -22.14 11.85
N ALA A 423 44.81 -21.48 10.69
CA ALA A 423 45.11 -20.05 10.56
C ALA A 423 44.15 -19.32 9.62
N PHE A 424 44.04 -18.00 9.79
CA PHE A 424 43.34 -17.14 8.84
C PHE A 424 44.24 -16.83 7.65
N GLU A 425 43.76 -17.06 6.43
CA GLU A 425 44.51 -16.80 5.19
C GLU A 425 44.81 -15.30 5.03
N SER A 426 45.93 -14.93 4.42
CA SER A 426 46.26 -13.51 4.15
C SER A 426 45.32 -12.85 3.14
N THR A 427 44.66 -13.64 2.29
CA THR A 427 43.79 -13.14 1.21
C THR A 427 42.43 -12.71 1.74
N LEU A 428 42.06 -11.47 1.45
CA LEU A 428 40.72 -10.95 1.71
C LEU A 428 39.81 -11.20 0.49
N VAL A 429 38.52 -11.40 0.74
CA VAL A 429 37.48 -11.48 -0.31
C VAL A 429 36.46 -10.39 -0.06
N VAL A 430 36.30 -9.48 -1.02
CA VAL A 430 35.37 -8.35 -0.91
C VAL A 430 34.06 -8.67 -1.62
N LEU A 431 32.99 -8.79 -0.84
CA LEU A 431 31.64 -9.13 -1.31
C LEU A 431 30.70 -7.92 -1.19
N PRO A 432 29.99 -7.53 -2.26
CA PRO A 432 29.02 -6.44 -2.19
C PRO A 432 27.88 -6.79 -1.23
N HIS A 433 27.50 -5.85 -0.35
CA HIS A 433 26.47 -6.07 0.66
C HIS A 433 25.46 -4.91 0.75
N GLY A 434 24.25 -5.15 0.25
CA GLY A 434 23.18 -4.15 0.26
C GLY A 434 23.31 -3.09 -0.84
N PRO A 435 22.43 -2.07 -0.83
CA PRO A 435 22.27 -1.16 -1.96
C PRO A 435 23.34 -0.06 -2.01
N VAL A 436 23.68 0.37 -3.23
CA VAL A 436 24.47 1.58 -3.47
C VAL A 436 23.67 2.82 -3.05
N LYS A 437 24.33 3.76 -2.36
CA LYS A 437 23.73 4.98 -1.84
C LYS A 437 24.52 6.21 -2.28
N ASP A 438 23.87 7.12 -3.00
CA ASP A 438 24.48 8.40 -3.39
C ASP A 438 24.77 9.28 -2.16
N ILE A 439 25.90 9.99 -2.21
CA ILE A 439 26.35 10.94 -1.19
C ILE A 439 26.91 12.20 -1.83
N LEU A 440 27.06 13.27 -1.04
CA LEU A 440 27.81 14.43 -1.51
C LEU A 440 29.29 14.08 -1.67
N CYS A 441 29.86 14.40 -2.84
CA CYS A 441 31.28 14.21 -3.10
C CYS A 441 32.21 14.92 -2.11
N LYS A 442 31.80 16.03 -1.49
CA LYS A 442 32.59 16.66 -0.43
C LYS A 442 32.86 15.72 0.78
N ARG A 443 32.05 14.67 0.95
CA ARG A 443 32.22 13.66 2.01
C ARG A 443 33.23 12.57 1.67
N THR A 444 33.72 12.52 0.43
CA THR A 444 34.79 11.60 0.03
C THR A 444 36.18 12.16 0.36
N LYS A 445 36.28 13.49 0.58
CA LYS A 445 37.53 14.21 0.86
C LYS A 445 37.95 14.24 2.34
N LYS A 446 37.07 13.84 3.27
CA LYS A 446 37.37 13.64 4.70
C LYS A 446 37.39 12.15 4.98
#